data_AF-A0A160M6F9-F1
#
_entry.id   AF-A0A160M6F9-F1
#
_cell.length_a   1.000
_cell.length_b   1.000
_cell.length_c   1.000
_cell.angle_alpha   90.00
_cell.angle_beta   90.00
_cell.angle_gamma   90.00
#
_symmetry.space_group_name_H-M   'P 1'
#
loop_
_entity.id
_entity.type
_entity.pdbx_description
1 polymer ?
#
loop_
_entity_poly.entity_id
_entity_poly.type
_entity_poly.pdbx_seq_one_letter_code
_entity_poly.pdbx_strand_id
1 'polypeptide(L)'
;MLGFKIKTALQASILFTFGFWLLFFLSEGELFSFFLIMIFFYCFFGNVIYGVPVSLLSEVFTKNLAIWRFPAAAFIHTILAAVTYFIMEGFAFYILIASVLFFLVDEWRKWDREMPGGWRIALNAAGLLIACLLPMGGFWMLQQADLEEKTHDLYLIPKGYAGQVRIVHEIENAPVPVTEGKYDVFRVNDRGYAITSLPQSEGYIDDLYYYVDEKGKREAISESCISYGGSGGVQGDGYEYSYTYFSVGCDENMDDQGTSPGIEDILYEEV
;
A
#
# COMPACT_ATOMS: atom_id res chain seq x y z
N MET A 1 25.16 19.26 -24.25
CA MET A 1 23.97 18.44 -23.96
C MET A 1 23.63 18.47 -22.47
N LEU A 2 24.53 18.06 -21.57
CA LEU A 2 24.29 18.06 -20.12
C LEU A 2 23.91 19.42 -19.51
N GLY A 3 24.63 20.50 -19.85
CA GLY A 3 24.29 21.85 -19.35
C GLY A 3 22.92 22.38 -19.81
N PHE A 4 22.38 21.85 -20.91
CA PHE A 4 21.01 22.16 -21.33
C PHE A 4 20.01 21.44 -20.42
N LYS A 5 20.26 20.17 -20.09
CA LYS A 5 19.41 19.34 -19.21
C LYS A 5 19.38 19.84 -17.77
N ILE A 6 20.49 20.33 -17.23
CA ILE A 6 20.52 20.95 -15.88
C ILE A 6 19.64 22.20 -15.84
N LYS A 7 19.65 23.03 -16.90
CA LYS A 7 18.75 24.19 -17.00
C LYS A 7 17.28 23.77 -17.07
N THR A 8 16.99 22.65 -17.72
CA THR A 8 15.63 22.07 -17.78
C THR A 8 15.19 21.63 -16.38
N ALA A 9 16.06 20.91 -15.64
CA ALA A 9 15.81 20.52 -14.26
C ALA A 9 15.47 21.74 -13.40
N LEU A 10 16.26 22.81 -13.49
CA LEU A 10 16.03 24.05 -12.75
C LEU A 10 14.66 24.66 -13.07
N GLN A 11 14.33 24.81 -14.35
CA GLN A 11 13.07 25.43 -14.77
C GLN A 11 11.85 24.58 -14.39
N ALA A 12 11.93 23.26 -14.57
CA ALA A 12 10.88 22.34 -14.16
C ALA A 12 10.63 22.40 -12.64
N SER A 13 11.70 22.49 -11.85
CA SER A 13 11.59 22.58 -10.38
C SER A 13 11.05 23.93 -9.91
N ILE A 14 11.39 25.03 -10.58
CA ILE A 14 10.76 26.34 -10.33
C ILE A 14 9.26 26.25 -10.61
N LEU A 15 8.87 25.69 -11.76
CA LEU A 15 7.47 25.59 -12.16
C LEU A 15 6.67 24.70 -11.21
N PHE A 16 7.23 23.56 -10.81
CA PHE A 16 6.64 22.66 -9.83
C PHE A 16 6.42 23.37 -8.49
N THR A 17 7.45 24.04 -7.97
CA THR A 17 7.38 24.78 -6.69
C THR A 17 6.38 25.93 -6.76
N PHE A 18 6.34 26.64 -7.89
CA PHE A 18 5.38 27.71 -8.12
C PHE A 18 3.94 27.18 -8.12
N GLY A 19 3.70 25.98 -8.68
CA GLY A 19 2.41 25.30 -8.61
C GLY A 19 1.96 25.05 -7.17
N PHE A 20 2.86 24.57 -6.30
CA PHE A 20 2.57 24.43 -4.88
C PHE A 20 2.27 25.77 -4.23
N TRP A 21 3.12 26.79 -4.44
CA TRP A 21 2.88 28.13 -3.91
C TRP A 21 1.50 28.66 -4.31
N LEU A 22 1.09 28.47 -5.57
CA LEU A 22 -0.23 28.88 -6.06
C LEU A 22 -1.37 28.11 -5.36
N LEU A 23 -1.25 26.79 -5.20
CA LEU A 23 -2.26 25.98 -4.51
C LEU A 23 -2.47 26.45 -3.07
N PHE A 24 -1.38 26.72 -2.35
CA PHE A 24 -1.45 27.21 -0.96
C PHE A 24 -1.99 28.62 -0.86
N PHE A 25 -1.60 29.49 -1.78
CA PHE A 25 -2.15 30.84 -1.87
C PHE A 25 -3.67 30.82 -2.08
N LEU A 26 -4.18 29.89 -2.88
CA LEU A 26 -5.62 29.73 -3.12
C LEU A 26 -6.35 29.02 -1.98
N SER A 27 -5.68 28.21 -1.17
CA SER A 27 -6.29 27.45 -0.08
C SER A 27 -6.34 28.22 1.25
N GLU A 28 -6.08 29.53 1.24
CA GLU A 28 -5.90 30.38 2.44
C GLU A 28 -4.91 29.78 3.47
N GLY A 29 -3.97 28.96 2.98
CA GLY A 29 -2.99 28.27 3.82
C GLY A 29 -1.77 29.15 4.04
N GLU A 30 -1.32 29.28 5.29
CA GLU A 30 0.00 29.84 5.56
C GLU A 30 1.07 28.77 5.33
N LEU A 31 1.83 28.90 4.25
CA LEU A 31 3.08 28.16 4.09
C LEU A 31 4.26 29.00 4.54
N PHE A 32 5.10 28.41 5.39
CA PHE A 32 6.42 28.96 5.66
C PHE A 32 7.25 28.96 4.37
N SER A 33 7.86 30.10 4.03
CA SER A 33 8.79 30.23 2.90
C SER A 33 9.90 29.16 2.90
N PHE A 34 10.27 28.66 4.08
CA PHE A 34 11.21 27.56 4.26
C PHE A 34 10.74 26.25 3.60
N PHE A 35 9.44 25.92 3.67
CA PHE A 35 8.89 24.70 3.09
C PHE A 35 8.91 24.72 1.56
N LEU A 36 8.66 25.88 0.93
CA LEU A 36 8.77 26.03 -0.53
C LEU A 36 10.21 25.90 -1.01
N ILE A 37 11.16 26.43 -0.25
CA ILE A 37 12.59 26.27 -0.53
C ILE A 37 12.97 24.78 -0.47
N MET A 38 12.47 24.06 0.53
CA MET A 38 12.67 22.61 0.67
C MET A 38 12.08 21.83 -0.52
N ILE A 39 10.82 22.10 -0.90
CA ILE A 39 10.18 21.50 -2.08
C ILE A 39 11.01 21.75 -3.33
N PHE A 40 11.47 22.98 -3.53
CA PHE A 40 12.30 23.34 -4.68
C PHE A 40 13.56 22.49 -4.73
N PHE A 41 14.29 22.36 -3.63
CA PHE A 41 15.52 21.55 -3.60
C PHE A 41 15.24 20.06 -3.83
N TYR A 42 14.21 19.48 -3.20
CA TYR A 42 13.85 18.09 -3.44
C TYR A 42 13.49 17.85 -4.91
N CYS A 43 12.67 18.71 -5.50
CA CYS A 43 12.31 18.62 -6.91
C CYS A 43 13.53 18.80 -7.81
N PHE A 44 14.42 19.74 -7.49
CA PHE A 44 15.63 20.00 -8.26
C PHE A 44 16.59 18.82 -8.24
N PHE A 45 16.91 18.29 -7.05
CA PHE A 45 17.76 17.11 -6.92
C PHE A 45 17.12 15.90 -7.58
N GLY A 46 15.81 15.68 -7.41
CA GLY A 46 15.08 14.63 -8.11
C GLY A 46 15.20 14.76 -9.62
N ASN A 47 14.98 15.95 -10.18
CA ASN A 47 15.13 16.19 -11.62
C ASN A 47 16.56 15.98 -12.12
N VAL A 48 17.58 16.32 -11.32
CA VAL A 48 18.99 16.09 -11.70
C VAL A 48 19.36 14.60 -11.65
N ILE A 49 18.98 13.90 -10.58
CA ILE A 49 19.35 12.49 -10.36
C ILE A 49 18.52 11.55 -11.23
N TYR A 50 17.25 11.90 -11.48
CA TYR A 50 16.30 11.04 -12.18
C TYR A 50 15.85 11.63 -13.52
N GLY A 51 15.34 12.86 -13.54
CA GLY A 51 14.81 13.48 -14.76
C GLY A 51 15.82 13.61 -15.90
N VAL A 52 17.06 14.02 -15.60
CA VAL A 52 18.12 14.16 -16.60
C VAL A 52 18.51 12.80 -17.21
N PRO A 53 18.82 11.74 -16.43
CA PRO A 53 19.07 10.41 -16.99
C PRO A 53 17.90 9.86 -17.82
N VAL A 54 16.67 9.98 -17.34
CA VAL A 54 15.47 9.51 -18.05
C VAL A 54 15.32 10.24 -19.39
N SER A 55 15.55 11.55 -19.41
CA SER A 55 15.46 12.34 -20.63
C SER A 55 16.53 11.98 -21.66
N LEU A 56 17.77 11.71 -21.23
CA LEU A 56 18.83 11.22 -22.11
C LEU A 56 18.50 9.82 -22.66
N LEU A 57 18.01 8.93 -21.79
CA LEU A 57 17.58 7.59 -22.17
C LEU A 57 16.45 7.65 -23.21
N SER A 58 15.46 8.51 -22.97
CA SER A 58 14.33 8.75 -23.86
C SER A 58 14.79 9.24 -25.24
N GLU A 59 15.76 10.16 -25.31
CA GLU A 59 16.33 10.61 -26.59
C GLU A 59 17.01 9.47 -27.36
N VAL A 60 17.74 8.60 -26.67
CA VAL A 60 18.42 7.45 -27.29
C VAL A 60 17.42 6.49 -27.93
N PHE A 61 16.30 6.20 -27.25
CA PHE A 61 15.27 5.29 -27.75
C PHE A 61 14.37 5.93 -28.81
N THR A 62 14.14 7.24 -28.75
CA THR A 62 13.15 7.91 -29.62
C THR A 62 13.75 8.56 -30.86
N LYS A 63 15.09 8.62 -30.98
CA LYS A 63 15.78 9.31 -32.10
C LYS A 63 15.32 8.91 -33.50
N ASN A 64 14.84 7.69 -33.69
CA ASN A 64 14.42 7.16 -35.00
C ASN A 64 12.89 7.20 -35.22
N LEU A 65 12.10 7.70 -34.26
CA LEU A 65 10.64 7.52 -34.26
C LEU A 65 9.86 8.61 -34.99
N ALA A 66 10.51 9.55 -35.68
CA ALA A 66 9.88 10.61 -36.49
C ALA A 66 8.62 11.22 -35.82
N ILE A 67 7.42 10.89 -36.30
CA ILE A 67 6.13 11.40 -35.81
C ILE A 67 5.80 10.89 -34.39
N TRP A 68 6.26 9.69 -34.02
CA TRP A 68 6.03 9.08 -32.72
C TRP A 68 7.07 9.47 -31.67
N ARG A 69 8.07 10.28 -32.02
CA ARG A 69 9.13 10.70 -31.09
C ARG A 69 8.56 11.31 -29.81
N PHE A 70 7.65 12.27 -29.94
CA PHE A 70 7.11 13.01 -28.80
C PHE A 70 6.21 12.12 -27.91
N PRO A 71 5.19 11.39 -28.44
CA PRO A 71 4.40 10.48 -27.61
C PRO A 71 5.22 9.38 -26.94
N ALA A 72 6.19 8.79 -27.66
CA ALA A 72 7.05 7.76 -27.08
C ALA A 72 7.95 8.34 -25.98
N ALA A 73 8.47 9.55 -26.16
CA ALA A 73 9.28 10.21 -25.15
C ALA A 73 8.45 10.53 -23.90
N ALA A 74 7.22 11.01 -24.06
CA ALA A 74 6.28 11.23 -22.96
C ALA A 74 6.01 9.93 -22.20
N PHE A 75 5.73 8.84 -22.92
CA PHE A 75 5.46 7.52 -22.34
C PHE A 75 6.64 6.99 -21.53
N ILE A 76 7.89 7.15 -22.01
CA ILE A 76 9.09 6.74 -21.27
C ILE A 76 9.21 7.51 -19.95
N HIS A 77 8.94 8.82 -19.95
CA HIS A 77 9.02 9.64 -18.73
C HIS A 77 7.94 9.25 -17.71
N THR A 78 6.71 9.02 -18.17
CA THR A 78 5.59 8.70 -17.29
C THR A 78 5.63 7.27 -16.78
N ILE A 79 6.02 6.28 -17.60
CA ILE A 79 6.13 4.89 -17.16
C ILE A 79 7.26 4.69 -16.15
N LEU A 80 8.43 5.27 -16.39
CA LEU A 80 9.54 5.17 -15.44
C LEU A 80 9.19 5.90 -14.13
N ALA A 81 8.43 7.00 -14.21
CA ALA A 81 7.96 7.69 -13.01
C ALA A 81 6.96 6.83 -12.23
N ALA A 82 6.03 6.16 -12.92
CA ALA A 82 5.10 5.23 -12.28
C ALA A 82 5.81 4.05 -11.62
N VAL A 83 6.90 3.53 -12.19
CA VAL A 83 7.70 2.45 -11.56
C VAL A 83 8.29 2.86 -10.21
N THR A 84 8.52 4.16 -9.96
CA THR A 84 9.00 4.61 -8.64
C THR A 84 7.98 4.42 -7.51
N TYR A 85 6.71 4.12 -7.84
CA TYR A 85 5.69 3.76 -6.86
C TYR A 85 6.15 2.61 -5.95
N PHE A 86 6.73 1.56 -6.52
CA PHE A 86 7.21 0.39 -5.77
C PHE A 86 8.38 0.69 -4.81
N ILE A 87 8.92 1.92 -4.85
CA ILE A 87 10.04 2.36 -4.00
C ILE A 87 9.58 3.46 -3.04
N MET A 88 8.67 4.34 -3.47
CA MET A 88 8.27 5.54 -2.74
C MET A 88 6.77 5.80 -2.89
N GLU A 89 5.95 4.92 -2.31
CA GLU A 89 4.49 4.91 -2.48
C GLU A 89 3.85 6.28 -2.22
N GLY A 90 4.18 6.92 -1.09
CA GLY A 90 3.63 8.21 -0.69
C GLY A 90 4.02 9.40 -1.58
N PHE A 91 5.03 9.24 -2.45
CA PHE A 91 5.53 10.32 -3.32
C PHE A 91 5.28 10.09 -4.81
N ALA A 92 4.73 8.93 -5.20
CA ALA A 92 4.57 8.53 -6.60
C ALA A 92 3.83 9.57 -7.46
N PHE A 93 2.74 10.14 -6.92
CA PHE A 93 1.96 11.17 -7.61
C PHE A 93 2.78 12.44 -7.89
N TYR A 94 3.56 12.90 -6.91
CA TYR A 94 4.41 14.07 -7.05
C TYR A 94 5.55 13.83 -8.05
N ILE A 95 6.13 12.63 -8.05
CA ILE A 95 7.17 12.22 -8.99
C ILE A 95 6.62 12.19 -10.42
N LEU A 96 5.38 11.68 -10.61
CA LEU A 96 4.73 11.69 -11.92
C LEU A 96 4.54 13.12 -12.44
N ILE A 97 4.02 14.03 -11.62
CA ILE A 97 3.88 15.45 -11.99
C ILE A 97 5.25 16.05 -12.34
N ALA A 98 6.26 15.84 -11.49
CA ALA A 98 7.61 16.35 -11.74
C ALA A 98 8.19 15.82 -13.05
N SER A 99 8.00 14.53 -13.36
CA SER A 99 8.44 13.90 -14.62
C SER A 99 7.74 14.49 -15.84
N VAL A 100 6.42 14.70 -15.78
CA VAL A 100 5.66 15.35 -16.86
C VAL A 100 6.11 16.79 -17.06
N LEU A 101 6.27 17.57 -15.99
CA LEU A 101 6.76 18.95 -16.09
C LEU A 101 8.18 19.00 -16.66
N PHE A 102 9.08 18.11 -16.22
CA PHE A 102 10.42 18.01 -16.77
C PHE A 102 10.38 17.74 -18.28
N PHE A 103 9.60 16.73 -18.70
CA PHE A 103 9.42 16.38 -20.11
C PHE A 103 8.91 17.57 -20.93
N LEU A 104 7.86 18.25 -20.44
CA LEU A 104 7.27 19.40 -21.13
C LEU A 104 8.26 20.55 -21.28
N VAL A 105 9.02 20.87 -20.22
CA VAL A 105 10.06 21.91 -20.29
C VAL A 105 11.19 21.47 -21.24
N ASP A 106 11.61 20.22 -21.20
CA ASP A 106 12.66 19.70 -22.08
C ASP A 106 12.26 19.80 -23.56
N GLU A 107 11.04 19.41 -23.88
CA GLU A 107 10.49 19.47 -25.23
C GLU A 107 10.19 20.90 -25.69
N TRP A 108 9.65 21.75 -24.81
CA TRP A 108 9.42 23.15 -25.13
C TRP A 108 10.71 23.86 -25.51
N ARG A 109 11.81 23.56 -24.84
CA ARG A 109 13.11 24.18 -25.17
C ARG A 109 13.72 23.65 -26.48
N LYS A 110 13.20 22.55 -27.04
CA LYS A 110 13.55 22.04 -28.37
C LYS A 110 12.59 22.53 -29.46
N TRP A 111 11.48 23.15 -29.07
CA TRP A 111 10.34 23.50 -29.92
C TRP A 111 10.70 24.36 -31.14
N ASP A 112 11.61 25.33 -31.00
CA ASP A 112 11.99 26.25 -32.08
C ASP A 112 12.72 25.58 -33.26
N ARG A 113 13.12 24.31 -33.15
CA ARG A 113 13.86 23.60 -34.21
C ARG A 113 13.00 22.68 -35.07
N GLU A 114 11.78 22.35 -34.65
CA GLU A 114 11.01 21.23 -35.21
C GLU A 114 9.51 21.53 -35.35
N MET A 115 9.10 22.79 -35.58
CA MET A 115 7.67 23.17 -35.65
C MET A 115 6.88 22.29 -36.61
N PRO A 116 5.96 21.45 -36.11
CA PRO A 116 5.17 20.58 -36.95
C PRO A 116 3.80 21.22 -37.23
N GLY A 117 3.25 21.00 -38.43
CA GLY A 117 1.93 21.54 -38.82
C GLY A 117 0.79 21.12 -37.88
N GLY A 118 -0.35 21.84 -37.91
CA GLY A 118 -1.42 21.74 -36.90
C GLY A 118 -1.91 20.33 -36.55
N TRP A 119 -1.98 19.39 -37.51
CA TRP A 119 -2.36 18.00 -37.26
C TRP A 119 -1.40 17.26 -36.32
N ARG A 120 -0.10 17.54 -36.41
CA ARG A 120 0.92 16.93 -35.55
C ARG A 120 0.87 17.47 -34.12
N ILE A 121 0.44 18.72 -33.93
CA ILE A 121 0.18 19.28 -32.59
C ILE A 121 -0.96 18.51 -31.92
N ALA A 122 -2.05 18.26 -32.66
CA ALA A 122 -3.18 17.48 -32.16
C ALA A 122 -2.76 16.04 -31.80
N LEU A 123 -1.97 15.37 -32.66
CA LEU A 123 -1.42 14.04 -32.36
C LEU A 123 -0.52 14.02 -31.12
N ASN A 124 0.35 15.02 -30.96
CA ASN A 124 1.21 15.13 -29.79
C ASN A 124 0.42 15.36 -28.50
N ALA A 125 -0.61 16.22 -28.55
CA ALA A 125 -1.50 16.45 -27.42
C ALA A 125 -2.26 15.18 -27.02
N ALA A 126 -2.84 14.48 -28.00
CA ALA A 126 -3.51 13.19 -27.76
C ALA A 126 -2.54 12.13 -27.22
N GLY A 127 -1.34 12.04 -27.79
CA GLY A 127 -0.29 11.12 -27.34
C GLY A 127 0.19 11.40 -25.92
N LEU A 128 0.33 12.68 -25.53
CA LEU A 128 0.65 13.08 -24.16
C LEU A 128 -0.46 12.67 -23.19
N LEU A 129 -1.72 12.93 -23.53
CA LEU A 129 -2.85 12.53 -22.69
C LEU A 129 -2.85 11.03 -22.46
N ILE A 130 -2.69 10.22 -23.52
CA ILE A 130 -2.60 8.76 -23.40
C ILE A 130 -1.39 8.34 -22.56
N ALA A 131 -0.22 8.95 -22.80
CA ALA A 131 1.00 8.65 -22.07
C ALA A 131 0.91 8.98 -20.57
N CYS A 132 0.10 9.96 -20.18
CA CYS A 132 -0.17 10.26 -18.77
C CYS A 132 -1.27 9.36 -18.20
N LEU A 133 -2.38 9.15 -18.93
CA LEU A 133 -3.54 8.40 -18.46
C LEU A 133 -3.25 6.90 -18.30
N LEU A 134 -2.45 6.29 -19.17
CA LEU A 134 -2.15 4.85 -19.09
C LEU A 134 -1.40 4.50 -17.78
N PRO A 135 -0.30 5.17 -17.40
CA PRO A 135 0.37 4.90 -16.12
C PRO A 135 -0.50 5.26 -14.92
N MET A 136 -1.27 6.36 -14.96
CA MET A 136 -2.20 6.71 -13.88
C MET A 136 -3.32 5.68 -13.70
N GLY A 137 -3.89 5.18 -14.80
CA GLY A 137 -4.92 4.14 -14.78
C GLY A 137 -4.36 2.79 -14.32
N GLY A 138 -3.17 2.42 -14.78
CA GLY A 138 -2.47 1.22 -14.32
C GLY A 138 -2.16 1.30 -12.82
N PHE A 139 -1.72 2.46 -12.35
CA PHE A 139 -1.50 2.74 -10.93
C PHE A 139 -2.79 2.59 -10.11
N TRP A 140 -3.88 3.23 -10.53
CA TRP A 140 -5.18 3.13 -9.87
C TRP A 140 -5.73 1.70 -9.83
N MET A 141 -5.48 0.92 -10.90
CA MET A 141 -5.84 -0.49 -10.95
C MET A 141 -5.00 -1.34 -10.00
N LEU A 142 -3.69 -1.08 -9.89
CA LEU A 142 -2.81 -1.78 -8.95
C LEU A 142 -3.18 -1.49 -7.49
N GLN A 143 -3.59 -0.26 -7.16
CA GLN A 143 -4.07 0.07 -5.81
C GLN A 143 -5.37 -0.63 -5.42
N GLN A 144 -6.20 -0.97 -6.41
CA GLN A 144 -7.42 -1.75 -6.18
C GLN A 144 -7.20 -3.25 -6.26
N ALA A 145 -6.08 -3.68 -6.82
CA ALA A 145 -5.72 -5.07 -6.77
C ALA A 145 -5.40 -5.37 -5.30
N ASP A 146 -6.25 -6.20 -4.69
CA ASP A 146 -6.11 -6.69 -3.32
C ASP A 146 -4.93 -7.70 -3.28
N LEU A 147 -3.73 -7.17 -3.51
CA LEU A 147 -2.47 -7.92 -3.58
C LEU A 147 -1.85 -8.14 -2.20
N GLU A 148 -2.37 -7.46 -1.19
CA GLU A 148 -1.98 -7.64 0.20
C GLU A 148 -2.55 -8.98 0.68
N GLU A 149 -1.69 -9.85 1.19
CA GLU A 149 -2.15 -11.05 1.91
C GLU A 149 -2.99 -10.60 3.10
N LYS A 150 -4.10 -11.30 3.34
CA LYS A 150 -5.04 -11.03 4.42
C LYS A 150 -5.29 -12.29 5.21
N THR A 151 -5.45 -12.13 6.52
CA THR A 151 -5.97 -13.21 7.37
C THR A 151 -7.43 -13.45 7.03
N HIS A 152 -7.87 -14.69 7.09
CA HIS A 152 -9.26 -15.05 6.87
C HIS A 152 -9.72 -15.99 7.97
N ASP A 153 -9.55 -15.58 9.22
CA ASP A 153 -9.92 -16.41 10.35
C ASP A 153 -11.32 -16.05 10.83
N LEU A 154 -12.17 -17.06 11.02
CA LEU A 154 -13.51 -16.90 11.56
C LEU A 154 -13.59 -17.53 12.94
N TYR A 155 -13.72 -16.69 13.96
CA TYR A 155 -13.78 -17.09 15.35
C TYR A 155 -15.21 -17.25 15.84
N LEU A 156 -15.55 -18.46 16.26
CA LEU A 156 -16.81 -18.80 16.93
C LEU A 156 -16.58 -18.86 18.44
N ILE A 157 -17.03 -17.82 19.13
CA ILE A 157 -16.84 -17.62 20.57
C ILE A 157 -18.14 -18.00 21.30
N PRO A 158 -18.10 -18.74 22.42
CA PRO A 158 -19.31 -19.08 23.16
C PRO A 158 -20.06 -17.83 23.63
N LYS A 159 -21.38 -17.81 23.44
CA LYS A 159 -22.21 -16.67 23.82
C LYS A 159 -22.11 -16.40 25.32
N GLY A 160 -21.75 -15.17 25.68
CA GLY A 160 -21.56 -14.74 27.08
C GLY A 160 -20.12 -14.86 27.58
N TYR A 161 -19.20 -15.37 26.77
CA TYR A 161 -17.77 -15.32 27.04
C TYR A 161 -17.25 -13.89 26.89
N ALA A 162 -16.50 -13.40 27.88
CA ALA A 162 -15.79 -12.13 27.85
C ALA A 162 -14.41 -12.34 28.49
N GLY A 163 -13.36 -11.83 27.84
CA GLY A 163 -11.97 -11.99 28.26
C GLY A 163 -11.03 -12.39 27.12
N GLN A 164 -9.86 -12.92 27.47
CA GLN A 164 -8.83 -13.29 26.49
C GLN A 164 -9.15 -14.60 25.78
N VAL A 165 -9.18 -14.57 24.45
CA VAL A 165 -9.20 -15.74 23.57
C VAL A 165 -7.78 -16.07 23.13
N ARG A 166 -7.43 -17.36 23.11
CA ARG A 166 -6.14 -17.85 22.59
C ARG A 166 -6.31 -18.98 21.58
N ILE A 167 -5.61 -18.90 20.47
CA ILE A 167 -5.56 -19.95 19.46
C ILE A 167 -4.15 -20.50 19.44
N VAL A 168 -4.02 -21.82 19.59
CA VAL A 168 -2.73 -22.51 19.53
C VAL A 168 -2.65 -23.27 18.21
N HIS A 169 -1.62 -22.95 17.45
CA HIS A 169 -1.39 -23.41 16.09
C HIS A 169 -0.32 -24.51 16.07
N GLU A 170 -0.25 -25.23 14.95
CA GLU A 170 0.77 -26.26 14.69
C GLU A 170 0.79 -27.41 15.71
N ILE A 171 -0.34 -27.68 16.37
CA ILE A 171 -0.46 -28.80 17.30
C ILE A 171 -0.67 -30.10 16.52
N GLU A 172 0.26 -31.05 16.71
CA GLU A 172 0.19 -32.36 16.09
C GLU A 172 -1.08 -33.11 16.55
N ASN A 173 -1.81 -33.70 15.61
CA ASN A 173 -3.10 -34.38 15.83
C ASN A 173 -4.28 -33.47 16.24
N ALA A 174 -4.12 -32.15 16.28
CA ALA A 174 -5.24 -31.24 16.51
C ALA A 174 -6.21 -31.22 15.30
N PRO A 175 -7.48 -30.84 15.52
CA PRO A 175 -8.46 -30.73 14.45
C PRO A 175 -8.04 -29.69 13.40
N VAL A 176 -8.22 -30.02 12.12
CA VAL A 176 -8.14 -29.03 11.03
C VAL A 176 -9.45 -28.24 11.01
N PRO A 177 -9.41 -26.89 11.09
CA PRO A 177 -10.58 -26.02 10.95
C PRO A 177 -11.38 -26.32 9.68
N VAL A 178 -12.70 -26.18 9.78
CA VAL A 178 -13.57 -26.27 8.62
C VAL A 178 -13.52 -24.94 7.87
N THR A 179 -13.45 -24.98 6.55
CA THR A 179 -13.44 -23.77 5.72
C THR A 179 -14.86 -23.33 5.36
N GLU A 180 -15.19 -22.06 5.56
CA GLU A 180 -16.43 -21.42 5.08
C GLU A 180 -16.11 -20.31 4.07
N GLY A 181 -16.21 -20.62 2.79
CA GLY A 181 -15.83 -19.70 1.72
C GLY A 181 -14.31 -19.53 1.69
N LYS A 182 -13.83 -18.32 2.01
CA LYS A 182 -12.40 -18.01 2.15
C LYS A 182 -11.87 -18.12 3.58
N TYR A 183 -12.76 -18.41 4.55
CA TYR A 183 -12.44 -18.34 5.97
C TYR A 183 -12.18 -19.70 6.62
N ASP A 184 -11.16 -19.77 7.48
CA ASP A 184 -10.91 -20.92 8.36
C ASP A 184 -11.64 -20.75 9.69
N VAL A 185 -12.48 -21.72 10.06
CA VAL A 185 -13.40 -21.59 11.20
C VAL A 185 -12.80 -22.17 12.48
N PHE A 186 -12.43 -21.28 13.41
CA PHE A 186 -11.92 -21.61 14.74
C PHE A 186 -13.05 -21.61 15.77
N ARG A 187 -13.27 -22.76 16.41
CA ARG A 187 -14.26 -22.91 17.48
C ARG A 187 -13.58 -22.77 18.84
N VAL A 188 -13.84 -21.66 19.50
CA VAL A 188 -13.34 -21.38 20.84
C VAL A 188 -14.20 -22.10 21.85
N ASN A 189 -13.57 -22.75 22.83
CA ASN A 189 -14.27 -23.43 23.91
C ASN A 189 -14.70 -22.46 25.03
N ASP A 190 -15.41 -22.98 26.04
CA ASP A 190 -15.93 -22.19 27.16
C ASP A 190 -14.83 -21.58 28.06
N ARG A 191 -13.57 -22.00 27.89
CA ARG A 191 -12.41 -21.46 28.58
C ARG A 191 -11.69 -20.36 27.78
N GLY A 192 -12.11 -20.09 26.55
CA GLY A 192 -11.51 -19.07 25.70
C GLY A 192 -10.28 -19.55 24.96
N TYR A 193 -10.19 -20.83 24.58
CA TYR A 193 -9.14 -21.27 23.68
C TYR A 193 -9.62 -22.20 22.56
N ALA A 194 -8.81 -22.32 21.52
CA ALA A 194 -8.92 -23.32 20.47
C ALA A 194 -7.53 -23.85 20.10
N ILE A 195 -7.47 -25.09 19.63
CA ILE A 195 -6.25 -25.71 19.08
C ILE A 195 -6.46 -26.09 17.62
N THR A 196 -5.41 -25.99 16.82
CA THR A 196 -5.43 -26.32 15.40
C THR A 196 -4.10 -26.91 14.96
N SER A 197 -4.14 -27.74 13.92
CA SER A 197 -2.92 -28.19 13.23
C SER A 197 -2.45 -27.22 12.13
N LEU A 198 -3.25 -26.20 11.80
CA LEU A 198 -2.86 -25.19 10.81
C LEU A 198 -1.81 -24.24 11.39
N PRO A 199 -0.89 -23.71 10.56
CA PRO A 199 -0.02 -22.62 10.96
C PRO A 199 -0.82 -21.35 11.25
N GLN A 200 -0.16 -20.37 11.85
CA GLN A 200 -0.73 -19.04 12.05
C GLN A 200 -0.98 -18.34 10.71
N SER A 201 -2.14 -17.69 10.56
CA SER A 201 -2.47 -16.87 9.40
C SER A 201 -1.58 -15.62 9.32
N GLU A 202 -1.14 -15.27 8.11
CA GLU A 202 -0.29 -14.11 7.82
C GLU A 202 -1.05 -13.06 6.99
N GLY A 203 -0.63 -11.79 7.10
CA GLY A 203 -1.20 -10.69 6.33
C GLY A 203 -1.98 -9.65 7.16
N TYR A 204 -2.71 -8.79 6.47
CA TYR A 204 -3.60 -7.79 7.09
C TYR A 204 -4.83 -8.47 7.69
N ILE A 205 -5.25 -7.99 8.85
CA ILE A 205 -6.37 -8.57 9.58
C ILE A 205 -7.68 -8.34 8.81
N ASP A 206 -8.30 -9.42 8.33
CA ASP A 206 -9.63 -9.45 7.69
C ASP A 206 -10.48 -10.58 8.32
N ASP A 207 -10.39 -10.70 9.65
CA ASP A 207 -11.02 -11.74 10.46
C ASP A 207 -12.48 -11.42 10.80
N LEU A 208 -13.26 -12.46 11.10
CA LEU A 208 -14.65 -12.34 11.51
C LEU A 208 -14.89 -12.95 12.90
N TYR A 209 -15.61 -12.23 13.75
CA TYR A 209 -15.88 -12.63 15.12
C TYR A 209 -17.38 -12.82 15.36
N TYR A 210 -17.78 -13.98 15.88
CA TYR A 210 -19.17 -14.28 16.19
C TYR A 210 -19.33 -14.91 17.57
N TYR A 211 -20.36 -14.48 18.31
CA TYR A 211 -20.89 -15.28 19.41
C TYR A 211 -21.75 -16.43 18.87
N VAL A 212 -21.62 -17.61 19.46
CA VAL A 212 -22.41 -18.80 19.14
C VAL A 212 -23.18 -19.27 20.37
N ASP A 213 -24.49 -19.48 20.23
CA ASP A 213 -25.30 -20.12 21.27
C ASP A 213 -25.21 -21.66 21.21
N GLU A 214 -25.76 -22.34 22.24
CA GLU A 214 -25.80 -23.81 22.31
C GLU A 214 -26.53 -24.47 21.11
N LYS A 215 -27.34 -23.70 20.37
CA LYS A 215 -28.07 -24.16 19.17
C LYS A 215 -27.30 -23.87 17.89
N GLY A 216 -26.11 -23.30 17.96
CA GLY A 216 -25.26 -22.93 16.83
C GLY A 216 -25.65 -21.62 16.13
N LYS A 217 -26.57 -20.83 16.70
CA LYS A 217 -26.95 -19.53 16.13
C LYS A 217 -25.83 -18.52 16.37
N ARG A 218 -25.44 -17.84 15.29
CA ARG A 218 -24.36 -16.83 15.30
C ARG A 218 -24.90 -15.42 15.50
N GLU A 219 -24.15 -14.62 16.24
CA GLU A 219 -24.36 -13.19 16.46
C GLU A 219 -23.03 -12.47 16.23
N ALA A 220 -22.97 -11.56 15.26
CA ALA A 220 -21.74 -10.87 14.89
C ALA A 220 -21.25 -9.98 16.04
N ILE A 221 -19.95 -10.01 16.29
CA ILE A 221 -19.27 -9.16 17.27
C ILE A 221 -18.68 -7.97 16.52
N SER A 222 -18.94 -6.76 17.02
CA SER A 222 -18.34 -5.54 16.47
C SER A 222 -16.83 -5.55 16.69
N GLU A 223 -16.05 -5.10 15.70
CA GLU A 223 -14.59 -4.92 15.85
C GLU A 223 -14.23 -4.01 17.03
N SER A 224 -15.08 -3.03 17.37
CA SER A 224 -14.90 -2.18 18.55
C SER A 224 -14.92 -2.94 19.88
N CYS A 225 -15.40 -4.18 19.87
CA CYS A 225 -15.43 -5.09 21.02
C CYS A 225 -14.30 -6.11 20.99
N ILE A 226 -13.37 -6.00 20.04
CA ILE A 226 -12.17 -6.83 19.93
C ILE A 226 -10.96 -5.96 20.21
N SER A 227 -10.18 -6.36 21.21
CA SER A 227 -8.85 -5.81 21.46
C SER A 227 -7.83 -6.77 20.89
N TYR A 228 -7.20 -6.38 19.78
CA TYR A 228 -6.15 -7.17 19.16
C TYR A 228 -4.97 -7.32 20.12
N GLY A 229 -4.60 -8.56 20.40
CA GLY A 229 -3.45 -8.87 21.22
C GLY A 229 -2.20 -9.01 20.35
N GLY A 230 -1.51 -10.12 20.53
CA GLY A 230 -0.28 -10.42 19.80
C GLY A 230 -0.19 -11.88 19.41
N SER A 231 0.95 -12.22 18.84
CA SER A 231 1.31 -13.59 18.50
C SER A 231 2.67 -13.94 19.07
N GLY A 232 2.94 -15.23 19.21
CA GLY A 232 4.21 -15.75 19.68
C GLY A 232 4.43 -17.17 19.21
N GLY A 233 5.68 -17.62 19.29
CA GLY A 233 6.08 -18.98 18.97
C GLY A 233 6.95 -19.54 20.08
N VAL A 234 6.81 -20.83 20.34
CA VAL A 234 7.66 -21.59 21.25
C VAL A 234 8.27 -22.73 20.47
N GLN A 235 9.60 -22.81 20.50
CA GLN A 235 10.37 -23.88 19.91
C GLN A 235 11.21 -24.55 21.00
N GLY A 236 11.02 -25.85 21.20
CA GLY A 236 11.73 -26.67 22.18
C GLY A 236 12.17 -28.01 21.61
N ASP A 237 12.83 -28.82 22.42
CA ASP A 237 13.30 -30.15 22.01
C ASP A 237 12.11 -31.09 21.74
N GLY A 238 11.65 -31.12 20.49
CA GLY A 238 10.60 -32.01 20.01
C GLY A 238 9.19 -31.43 19.96
N TYR A 239 9.02 -30.12 20.20
CA TYR A 239 7.75 -29.42 20.03
C TYR A 239 7.96 -28.01 19.49
N GLU A 240 7.14 -27.63 18.52
CA GLU A 240 7.10 -26.31 17.92
C GLU A 240 5.64 -25.93 17.74
N TYR A 241 5.23 -24.84 18.37
CA TYR A 241 3.88 -24.32 18.24
C TYR A 241 3.88 -22.81 18.24
N SER A 242 2.94 -22.24 17.50
CA SER A 242 2.65 -20.81 17.50
C SER A 242 1.32 -20.55 18.21
N TYR A 243 1.11 -19.32 18.66
CA TYR A 243 -0.14 -18.92 19.28
C TYR A 243 -0.49 -17.48 18.93
N THR A 244 -1.78 -17.22 18.83
CA THR A 244 -2.36 -15.88 18.71
C THR A 244 -3.29 -15.64 19.88
N TYR A 245 -3.41 -14.39 20.33
CA TYR A 245 -4.39 -14.03 21.34
C TYR A 245 -4.99 -12.66 21.08
N PHE A 246 -6.24 -12.51 21.49
CA PHE A 246 -6.99 -11.27 21.46
C PHE A 246 -7.98 -11.26 22.63
N SER A 247 -8.55 -10.11 22.97
CA SER A 247 -9.56 -10.02 24.02
C SER A 247 -10.91 -9.61 23.43
N VAL A 248 -11.99 -10.23 23.89
CA VAL A 248 -13.36 -9.91 23.50
C VAL A 248 -14.10 -9.29 24.68
N GLY A 249 -14.76 -8.14 24.50
CA GLY A 249 -15.23 -7.40 25.68
C GLY A 249 -16.25 -6.26 25.62
N CYS A 250 -16.48 -5.41 24.62
CA CYS A 250 -17.39 -4.22 24.64
C CYS A 250 -17.42 -3.21 25.85
N ASP A 251 -17.01 -3.54 27.08
CA ASP A 251 -16.99 -2.65 28.25
C ASP A 251 -15.63 -1.94 28.41
N GLU A 252 -15.63 -0.72 28.97
CA GLU A 252 -14.46 0.18 29.04
C GLU A 252 -13.25 -0.35 29.84
N ASN A 253 -13.38 -1.46 30.59
CA ASN A 253 -12.31 -2.07 31.40
C ASN A 253 -11.92 -3.46 30.86
N MET A 254 -11.58 -3.55 29.56
CA MET A 254 -11.20 -4.81 28.90
C MET A 254 -9.91 -5.46 29.43
N ASP A 255 -8.93 -4.66 29.87
CA ASP A 255 -7.61 -5.17 30.28
C ASP A 255 -7.63 -6.00 31.58
N ASP A 256 -8.75 -5.97 32.31
CA ASP A 256 -8.89 -6.59 33.64
C ASP A 256 -9.91 -7.75 33.66
N GLN A 257 -10.44 -8.15 32.48
CA GLN A 257 -11.43 -9.23 32.37
C GLN A 257 -10.79 -10.55 31.94
N GLY A 258 -10.63 -11.47 32.90
CA GLY A 258 -10.48 -12.91 32.66
C GLY A 258 -9.24 -13.34 31.88
N THR A 259 -8.28 -13.98 32.56
CA THR A 259 -7.14 -14.60 31.87
C THR A 259 -7.55 -15.94 31.28
N SER A 260 -7.35 -16.10 29.97
CA SER A 260 -7.31 -17.41 29.32
C SER A 260 -6.30 -18.31 30.05
N PRO A 261 -6.51 -19.64 30.11
CA PRO A 261 -5.51 -20.55 30.68
C PRO A 261 -4.12 -20.36 30.08
N GLY A 262 -3.08 -20.72 30.84
CA GLY A 262 -1.70 -20.73 30.34
C GLY A 262 -1.57 -21.69 29.16
N ILE A 263 -0.61 -21.45 28.26
CA ILE A 263 -0.40 -22.35 27.11
C ILE A 263 -0.04 -23.75 27.59
N GLU A 264 0.77 -23.85 28.64
CA GLU A 264 1.11 -25.13 29.26
C GLU A 264 -0.14 -25.89 29.70
N ASP A 265 -1.10 -25.23 30.36
CA ASP A 265 -2.37 -25.85 30.78
C ASP A 265 -3.20 -26.35 29.59
N ILE A 266 -3.23 -25.60 28.48
CA ILE A 266 -3.94 -25.99 27.25
C ILE A 266 -3.32 -27.26 26.65
N LEU A 267 -2.00 -27.31 26.56
CA LEU A 267 -1.28 -28.45 25.97
C LEU A 267 -1.40 -29.70 26.83
N TYR A 268 -1.42 -29.59 28.17
CA TYR A 268 -1.62 -30.74 29.06
C TYR A 268 -3.02 -31.37 28.97
N GLU A 269 -4.03 -30.62 28.53
CA GLU A 269 -5.42 -31.10 28.45
C GLU A 269 -5.74 -31.77 27.11
N GLU A 270 -5.05 -31.36 26.04
CA GLU A 270 -5.39 -31.75 24.66
C GLU A 270 -4.38 -32.73 24.02
N VAL A 271 -3.19 -32.91 24.60
CA VAL A 271 -2.13 -33.83 24.14
C VAL A 271 -1.99 -35.03 25.07
#